data_AF-A0A3B0TH14-F1
#
_entry.id   AF-A0A3B0TH14-F1
#
_cell.length_a   1.000
_cell.length_b   1.000
_cell.length_c   1.000
_cell.angle_alpha   90.00
_cell.angle_beta   90.00
_cell.angle_gamma   90.00
#
_symmetry.space_group_name_H-M   'P 1'
#
loop_
_entity.id
_entity.type
_entity.pdbx_description
1 polymer ?
#
loop_
_entity_poly.entity_id
_entity_poly.type
_entity_poly.pdbx_seq_one_letter_code
_entity_poly.pdbx_strand_id
1 'polypeptide(L)'
;MQTEVKESGRFERTLTVRLENDELAAAKKKAAAKISKSMKIKGFRPGKAPLAVVERMAGADYVRSEAIEEAIQDIVPEAINEAGLDPVTVPTVSAVRDDNEDGVVEIDVLVTLWPVLESLPEFGEIEIEVEDPSPTEDEIAEQLDALRNQFAELADHDGELSEGDFALIDISAELDGEVVDTAGAKDLMYELGTNSFIPGLDEILVGATVGDT
;
A
#
# COMPACT_ATOMS: atom_id res chain seq x y z
N MET A 1 21.76 19.48 21.40
CA MET A 1 22.27 18.92 20.14
C MET A 1 23.05 19.97 19.34
N GLN A 2 24.26 19.63 18.87
CA GLN A 2 24.96 20.38 17.82
C GLN A 2 25.10 19.48 16.59
N THR A 3 24.77 19.99 15.40
CA THR A 3 24.85 19.27 14.13
C THR A 3 25.88 19.93 13.21
N GLU A 4 26.75 19.12 12.62
CA GLU A 4 27.72 19.55 11.62
C GLU A 4 27.54 18.70 10.35
N VAL A 5 27.37 19.35 9.21
CA VAL A 5 27.19 18.67 7.92
C VAL A 5 28.47 18.80 7.10
N LYS A 6 29.04 17.67 6.72
CA LYS A 6 30.23 17.59 5.86
C LYS A 6 29.91 16.93 4.53
N GLU A 7 30.54 17.41 3.46
CA GLU A 7 30.48 16.77 2.15
C GLU A 7 31.45 15.59 2.09
N SER A 8 30.91 14.39 1.84
CA SER A 8 31.69 13.14 1.81
C SER A 8 31.71 12.50 0.42
N GLY A 9 30.77 12.86 -0.45
CA GLY A 9 30.71 12.41 -1.83
C GLY A 9 29.76 13.26 -2.69
N ARG A 10 29.61 12.89 -3.97
CA ARG A 10 28.77 13.62 -4.93
C ARG A 10 27.32 13.75 -4.44
N PHE A 11 26.78 12.67 -3.88
CA PHE A 11 25.44 12.61 -3.31
C PHE A 11 25.45 12.20 -1.83
N GLU A 12 26.62 12.21 -1.20
CA GLU A 12 26.79 11.75 0.17
C GLU A 12 27.16 12.93 1.08
N ARG A 13 26.47 13.02 2.21
CA ARG A 13 26.76 13.94 3.30
C ARG A 13 27.00 13.14 4.57
N THR A 14 28.00 13.53 5.33
CA THR A 14 28.19 13.02 6.69
C THR A 14 27.67 14.05 7.66
N LEU A 15 26.63 13.69 8.40
CA LEU A 15 26.06 14.48 9.47
C LEU A 15 26.70 14.01 10.79
N THR A 16 27.50 14.87 11.41
CA THR A 16 28.05 14.64 12.74
C THR A 16 27.12 15.27 13.76
N VAL A 17 26.56 14.44 14.63
CA VAL A 17 25.65 14.85 15.71
C VAL A 17 26.39 14.71 17.04
N ARG A 18 26.44 15.79 17.81
CA ARG A 18 26.94 15.77 19.19
C ARG A 18 25.78 15.70 20.17
N LEU A 19 25.77 14.64 20.96
CA LEU A 19 24.82 14.45 22.06
C LEU A 19 25.45 14.95 23.36
N GLU A 20 24.69 15.78 24.07
CA GLU A 20 25.06 16.24 25.40
C GLU A 20 24.53 15.29 26.49
N ASN A 21 25.12 15.35 27.69
CA ASN A 21 24.79 14.47 28.81
C ASN A 21 23.29 14.49 29.20
N ASP A 22 22.62 15.63 29.04
CA ASP A 22 21.20 15.78 29.40
C ASP A 22 20.27 15.00 28.45
N GLU A 23 20.61 14.95 27.16
CA GLU A 23 19.89 14.17 26.15
C GLU A 23 20.10 12.66 26.40
N LEU A 24 21.32 12.28 26.78
CA LEU A 24 21.66 10.90 27.14
C LEU A 24 20.94 10.43 28.42
N ALA A 25 20.63 11.33 29.37
CA ALA A 25 19.92 10.98 30.60
C ALA A 25 18.49 10.49 30.35
N ALA A 26 17.80 11.03 29.35
CA ALA A 26 16.48 10.56 28.93
C ALA A 26 16.57 9.18 28.27
N ALA A 27 17.56 8.98 27.40
CA ALA A 27 17.80 7.71 26.72
C ALA A 27 18.20 6.59 27.70
N LYS A 28 19.00 6.89 28.74
CA LYS A 28 19.35 5.95 29.83
C LYS A 28 18.12 5.39 30.53
N LYS A 29 17.06 6.18 30.73
CA LYS A 29 15.80 5.70 31.33
C LYS A 29 15.06 4.73 30.40
N LYS A 30 15.04 5.00 29.09
CA LYS A 30 14.45 4.11 28.08
C LYS A 30 15.23 2.79 27.99
N ALA A 31 16.55 2.87 27.89
CA ALA A 31 17.45 1.71 27.89
C ALA A 31 17.27 0.85 29.15
N ALA A 32 17.21 1.45 30.35
CA ALA A 32 16.97 0.72 31.58
C ALA A 32 15.60 0.00 31.60
N ALA A 33 14.55 0.62 31.04
CA ALA A 33 13.25 -0.03 30.91
C ALA A 33 13.30 -1.21 29.92
N LYS A 34 14.07 -1.11 28.84
CA LYS A 34 14.27 -2.17 27.83
C LYS A 34 15.07 -3.35 28.40
N ILE A 35 16.23 -3.07 29.02
CA ILE A 35 17.09 -4.06 29.67
C ILE A 35 16.33 -4.76 30.83
N SER A 36 15.55 -4.02 31.61
CA SER A 36 14.78 -4.63 32.72
C SER A 36 13.59 -5.49 32.25
N LYS A 37 13.14 -5.36 30.98
CA LYS A 37 12.22 -6.33 30.38
C LYS A 37 12.93 -7.63 29.99
N SER A 38 14.15 -7.56 29.46
CA SER A 38 14.90 -8.73 29.00
C SER A 38 15.52 -9.54 30.16
N MET A 39 16.19 -8.88 31.11
CA MET A 39 16.95 -9.54 32.18
C MET A 39 16.14 -9.97 33.43
N LYS A 40 14.82 -9.72 33.47
CA LYS A 40 13.91 -10.06 34.61
C LYS A 40 14.54 -9.84 36.00
N ILE A 41 14.57 -8.58 36.44
CA ILE A 41 15.18 -8.20 37.72
C ILE A 41 14.27 -8.63 38.90
N LYS A 42 14.84 -9.41 39.83
CA LYS A 42 14.11 -9.91 41.02
C LYS A 42 13.59 -8.73 41.86
N GLY A 43 12.33 -8.81 42.27
CA GLY A 43 11.67 -7.79 43.11
C GLY A 43 10.99 -6.65 42.36
N PHE A 44 11.16 -6.55 41.03
CA PHE A 44 10.53 -5.53 40.20
C PHE A 44 9.66 -6.14 39.11
N ARG A 45 8.54 -5.48 38.80
CA ARG A 45 7.73 -5.84 37.62
C ARG A 45 8.57 -5.62 36.35
N PRO A 46 8.53 -6.53 35.36
CA PRO A 46 9.30 -6.39 34.13
C PRO A 46 9.17 -4.99 33.51
N GLY A 47 10.31 -4.34 33.22
CA GLY A 47 10.35 -2.99 32.64
C GLY A 47 10.21 -1.82 33.62
N LYS A 48 10.08 -2.06 34.93
CA LYS A 48 9.85 -1.02 35.96
C LYS A 48 10.95 -0.94 37.02
N ALA A 49 12.10 -1.57 36.79
CA ALA A 49 13.24 -1.45 37.69
C ALA A 49 13.89 -0.05 37.58
N PRO A 50 14.27 0.60 38.70
CA PRO A 50 14.99 1.87 38.68
C PRO A 50 16.37 1.76 37.99
N LEU A 51 16.80 2.81 37.31
CA LEU A 51 18.08 2.89 36.58
C LEU A 51 19.27 2.38 37.41
N ALA A 52 19.43 2.89 38.65
CA ALA A 52 20.55 2.50 39.52
C ALA A 52 20.57 1.01 39.90
N VAL A 53 19.43 0.31 39.85
CA VAL A 53 19.36 -1.14 40.08
C VAL A 53 19.73 -1.90 38.82
N VAL A 54 19.32 -1.40 37.66
CA VAL A 54 19.67 -1.97 36.35
C VAL A 54 21.18 -1.84 36.10
N GLU A 55 21.77 -0.67 36.35
CA GLU A 55 23.22 -0.43 36.18
C GLU A 55 24.07 -1.35 37.06
N ARG A 56 23.66 -1.61 38.31
CA ARG A 56 24.37 -2.54 39.20
C ARG A 56 24.31 -3.99 38.74
N MET A 57 23.25 -4.38 38.03
CA MET A 57 23.02 -5.76 37.62
C MET A 57 23.56 -6.06 36.22
N ALA A 58 23.37 -5.13 35.29
CA ALA A 58 23.73 -5.27 33.88
C ALA A 58 25.10 -4.64 33.54
N GLY A 59 25.63 -3.78 34.42
CA GLY A 59 26.85 -3.02 34.20
C GLY A 59 26.57 -1.63 33.64
N ALA A 60 27.28 -0.62 34.14
CA ALA A 60 27.10 0.77 33.72
C ALA A 60 27.44 0.99 32.24
N ASP A 61 28.49 0.32 31.74
CA ASP A 61 28.93 0.43 30.35
C ASP A 61 27.89 -0.13 29.38
N TYR A 62 27.30 -1.28 29.69
CA TYR A 62 26.27 -1.89 28.85
C TYR A 62 24.99 -1.05 28.79
N VAL A 63 24.58 -0.48 29.94
CA VAL A 63 23.44 0.45 29.97
C VAL A 63 23.75 1.73 29.18
N ARG A 64 25.01 2.20 29.20
CA ARG A 64 25.45 3.36 28.43
C ARG A 64 25.42 3.09 26.92
N SER A 65 25.94 1.95 26.45
CA SER A 65 25.88 1.58 25.03
C SER A 65 24.44 1.45 24.53
N GLU A 66 23.56 0.78 25.27
CA GLU A 66 22.14 0.66 24.92
C GLU A 66 21.43 2.02 24.92
N ALA A 67 21.80 2.92 25.83
CA ALA A 67 21.28 4.29 25.85
C ALA A 67 21.71 5.08 24.61
N ILE A 68 22.95 4.89 24.14
CA ILE A 68 23.44 5.54 22.92
C ILE A 68 22.67 5.01 21.70
N GLU A 69 22.46 3.69 21.60
CA GLU A 69 21.67 3.11 20.50
C GLU A 69 20.23 3.62 20.46
N GLU A 70 19.59 3.74 21.62
CA GLU A 70 18.23 4.27 21.71
C GLU A 70 18.20 5.77 21.36
N ALA A 71 19.21 6.53 21.80
CA ALA A 71 19.34 7.96 21.48
C ALA A 71 19.54 8.20 19.99
N ILE A 72 20.33 7.36 19.31
CA ILE A 72 20.53 7.40 17.85
C ILE A 72 19.19 7.33 17.11
N GLN A 73 18.31 6.41 17.51
CA GLN A 73 17.04 6.19 16.81
C GLN A 73 16.11 7.40 16.88
N ASP A 74 16.13 8.12 17.99
CA ASP A 74 15.31 9.32 18.18
C ASP A 74 15.95 10.56 17.52
N ILE A 75 17.26 10.73 17.67
CA ILE A 75 17.96 11.98 17.35
C ILE A 75 18.35 12.06 15.87
N VAL A 76 18.71 10.95 15.24
CA VAL A 76 19.14 10.97 13.83
C VAL A 76 18.05 11.50 12.89
N PRO A 77 16.77 11.06 13.00
CA PRO A 77 15.70 11.64 12.19
C PRO A 77 15.49 13.14 12.45
N GLU A 78 15.61 13.60 13.69
CA GLU A 78 15.45 15.01 14.05
C GLU A 78 16.58 15.85 13.46
N ALA A 79 17.83 15.40 13.61
CA ALA A 79 19.02 16.06 13.09
C ALA A 79 19.02 16.16 11.55
N ILE A 80 18.52 15.13 10.84
CA ILE A 80 18.36 15.15 9.38
C ILE A 80 17.33 16.19 8.94
N ASN A 81 16.19 16.26 9.64
CA ASN A 81 15.15 17.24 9.37
C ASN A 81 15.63 18.68 9.64
N GLU A 82 16.34 18.90 10.76
CA GLU A 82 16.92 20.22 11.09
C GLU A 82 17.97 20.65 10.07
N ALA A 83 18.77 19.71 9.56
CA ALA A 83 19.73 19.96 8.49
C ALA A 83 19.07 20.13 7.11
N GLY A 84 17.75 19.96 6.99
CA GLY A 84 17.01 20.09 5.73
C GLY A 84 17.41 19.06 4.68
N LEU A 85 17.93 17.90 5.10
CA LEU A 85 18.38 16.85 4.20
C LEU A 85 17.22 15.92 3.85
N ASP A 86 17.05 15.63 2.56
CA ASP A 86 16.07 14.66 2.06
C ASP A 86 16.77 13.37 1.63
N PRO A 87 16.85 12.35 2.51
CA PRO A 87 17.57 11.12 2.24
C PRO A 87 16.84 10.23 1.22
N VAL A 88 17.57 9.75 0.21
CA VAL A 88 17.04 8.76 -0.77
C VAL A 88 17.00 7.34 -0.20
N THR A 89 17.84 7.05 0.79
CA THR A 89 17.92 5.75 1.47
C THR A 89 17.91 5.93 2.97
N VAL A 90 17.59 4.86 3.71
CA VAL A 90 17.73 4.85 5.17
C VAL A 90 19.17 5.26 5.55
N PRO A 91 19.35 6.32 6.35
CA PRO A 91 20.67 6.79 6.78
C PRO A 91 21.42 5.70 7.56
N THR A 92 22.74 5.63 7.36
CA THR A 92 23.58 4.63 8.02
C THR A 92 24.51 5.29 9.02
N VAL A 93 24.53 4.80 10.26
CA VAL A 93 25.52 5.24 11.26
C VAL A 93 26.89 4.68 10.87
N SER A 94 27.85 5.55 10.59
CA SER A 94 29.19 5.17 10.12
C SER A 94 30.21 5.09 11.26
N ALA A 95 30.07 5.94 12.28
CA ALA A 95 30.91 5.90 13.48
C ALA A 95 30.17 6.43 14.70
N VAL A 96 30.46 5.83 15.85
CA VAL A 96 30.04 6.31 17.17
C VAL A 96 31.29 6.46 18.01
N ARG A 97 31.57 7.67 18.50
CA ARG A 97 32.70 7.98 19.37
C ARG A 97 32.14 8.39 20.74
N ASP A 98 32.38 7.56 21.74
CA ASP A 98 32.00 7.83 23.13
C ASP A 98 33.28 8.07 23.94
N ASP A 99 33.63 9.35 24.13
CA ASP A 99 34.73 9.70 25.02
C ASP A 99 34.17 9.75 26.45
N ASN A 100 34.29 8.62 27.14
CA ASN A 100 33.71 8.39 28.46
C ASN A 100 34.10 9.45 29.51
N GLU A 101 35.19 10.21 29.28
CA GLU A 101 35.72 11.24 30.18
C GLU A 101 34.96 12.58 30.10
N ASP A 102 34.53 13.00 28.90
CA ASP A 102 33.88 14.30 28.69
C ASP A 102 32.35 14.21 28.67
N GLY A 103 31.80 12.98 28.55
CA GLY A 103 30.37 12.73 28.54
C GLY A 103 29.65 13.28 27.29
N VAL A 104 30.40 13.48 26.22
CA VAL A 104 29.90 13.84 24.89
C VAL A 104 30.00 12.61 24.00
N VAL A 105 28.92 12.31 23.28
CA VAL A 105 28.90 11.24 22.29
C VAL A 105 28.79 11.88 20.91
N GLU A 106 29.76 11.61 20.03
CA GLU A 106 29.73 12.04 18.64
C GLU A 106 29.28 10.89 17.74
N ILE A 107 28.34 11.18 16.85
CA ILE A 107 27.72 10.20 15.97
C ILE A 107 27.82 10.70 14.54
N ASP A 108 28.55 9.96 13.71
CA ASP A 108 28.64 10.24 12.28
C ASP A 108 27.57 9.41 11.56
N VAL A 109 26.69 10.10 10.84
CA VAL A 109 25.62 9.50 10.04
C VAL A 109 25.90 9.79 8.57
N LEU A 110 26.00 8.74 7.77
CA LEU A 110 26.07 8.85 6.32
C LEU A 110 24.66 8.98 5.74
N VAL A 111 24.43 10.09 5.05
CA VAL A 111 23.17 10.45 4.41
C VAL A 111 23.39 10.52 2.90
N THR A 112 22.66 9.70 2.15
CA THR A 112 22.65 9.76 0.68
C THR A 112 21.48 10.62 0.22
N LEU A 113 21.73 11.60 -0.63
CA LEU A 113 20.76 12.57 -1.12
C LEU A 113 20.29 12.25 -2.55
N TRP A 114 19.13 12.78 -2.92
CA TRP A 114 18.70 12.77 -4.31
C TRP A 114 19.68 13.52 -5.21
N PRO A 115 19.89 13.04 -6.45
CA PRO A 115 20.61 13.81 -7.45
C PRO A 115 19.82 15.08 -7.77
N VAL A 116 20.47 16.23 -7.59
CA VAL A 116 19.93 17.52 -8.03
C VAL A 116 20.17 17.64 -9.54
N LEU A 117 19.08 17.71 -10.32
CA LEU A 117 19.14 18.03 -11.73
C LEU A 117 19.17 19.55 -11.89
N GLU A 118 20.24 20.09 -12.49
CA GLU A 118 20.37 21.54 -12.73
C GLU A 118 19.37 22.04 -13.78
N SER A 119 19.05 21.19 -14.76
CA SER A 119 18.09 21.46 -15.81
C SER A 119 17.43 20.16 -16.27
N LEU A 120 16.14 20.24 -16.59
CA LEU A 120 15.48 19.20 -17.36
C LEU A 120 15.91 19.31 -18.83
N PRO A 121 15.96 18.18 -19.58
CA PRO A 121 16.17 18.24 -21.02
C PRO A 121 15.03 19.04 -21.69
N GLU A 122 15.32 19.64 -22.84
CA GLU A 122 14.29 20.33 -23.63
C GLU A 122 13.26 19.31 -24.13
N PHE A 123 12.00 19.45 -23.70
CA PHE A 123 10.90 18.57 -24.11
C PHE A 123 10.37 18.87 -25.53
N GLY A 124 10.87 19.93 -26.18
CA GLY A 124 10.29 20.47 -27.42
C GLY A 124 10.40 19.56 -28.65
N GLU A 125 11.25 18.54 -28.62
CA GLU A 125 11.38 17.55 -29.69
C GLU A 125 10.46 16.33 -29.51
N ILE A 126 9.77 16.21 -28.38
CA ILE A 126 8.89 15.08 -28.09
C ILE A 126 7.47 15.42 -28.50
N GLU A 127 7.10 15.06 -29.72
CA GLU A 127 5.71 15.09 -30.16
C GLU A 127 5.03 13.75 -29.81
N ILE A 128 3.91 13.82 -29.11
CA ILE A 128 3.05 12.67 -28.81
C ILE A 128 1.76 12.86 -29.59
N GLU A 129 1.49 11.94 -30.50
CA GLU A 129 0.20 11.87 -31.17
C GLU A 129 -0.83 11.30 -30.19
N VAL A 130 -1.88 12.06 -29.94
CA VAL A 130 -3.01 11.66 -29.11
C VAL A 130 -4.23 11.65 -30.01
N GLU A 131 -4.92 10.52 -30.08
CA GLU A 131 -6.19 10.43 -30.77
C GLU A 131 -7.24 11.26 -29.99
N ASP A 132 -8.02 12.06 -30.72
CA ASP A 132 -9.18 12.79 -30.18
C ASP A 132 -10.47 12.15 -30.72
N PRO A 133 -10.89 11.00 -30.16
CA PRO A 133 -12.09 10.33 -30.61
C PRO A 133 -13.33 11.15 -30.18
N SER A 134 -14.18 11.46 -31.16
CA SER A 134 -15.51 12.02 -30.92
C SER A 134 -16.56 10.94 -31.10
N PRO A 135 -17.60 10.88 -30.24
CA PRO A 135 -18.67 9.90 -30.39
C PRO A 135 -19.46 10.17 -31.67
N THR A 136 -19.81 9.10 -32.37
CA THR A 136 -20.70 9.13 -33.54
C THR A 136 -22.16 9.25 -33.13
N GLU A 137 -23.04 9.69 -34.05
CA GLU A 137 -24.48 9.73 -33.78
C GLU A 137 -25.05 8.32 -33.48
N ASP A 138 -24.50 7.28 -34.10
CA ASP A 138 -24.89 5.89 -33.90
C ASP A 138 -24.56 5.41 -32.48
N GLU A 139 -23.34 5.66 -31.98
CA GLU A 139 -22.95 5.32 -30.60
C GLU A 139 -23.80 6.07 -29.56
N ILE A 140 -24.16 7.32 -29.85
CA ILE A 140 -25.04 8.11 -28.98
C ILE A 140 -26.45 7.52 -28.97
N ALA A 141 -26.98 7.11 -30.13
CA ALA A 141 -28.29 6.49 -30.24
C ALA A 141 -28.34 5.15 -29.51
N GLU A 142 -27.33 4.30 -29.68
CA GLU A 142 -27.20 3.02 -28.99
C GLU A 142 -27.21 3.19 -27.47
N GLN A 143 -26.45 4.17 -26.94
CA GLN A 143 -26.46 4.47 -25.51
C GLN A 143 -27.80 5.01 -25.02
N LEU A 144 -28.49 5.81 -25.84
CA LEU A 144 -29.82 6.32 -25.50
C LEU A 144 -30.85 5.19 -25.43
N ASP A 145 -30.80 4.24 -26.35
CA ASP A 145 -31.69 3.08 -26.38
C ASP A 145 -31.37 2.11 -25.23
N ALA A 146 -30.10 1.89 -24.90
CA ALA A 146 -29.71 1.13 -23.71
C ALA A 146 -30.27 1.75 -22.42
N LEU A 147 -30.20 3.09 -22.29
CA LEU A 147 -30.81 3.81 -21.16
C LEU A 147 -32.34 3.67 -21.14
N ARG A 148 -33.01 3.71 -22.29
CA ARG A 148 -34.47 3.49 -22.36
C ARG A 148 -34.84 2.08 -21.93
N ASN A 149 -34.11 1.07 -22.42
CA ASN A 149 -34.35 -0.34 -22.12
C ASN A 149 -34.14 -0.65 -20.64
N GLN A 150 -33.19 0.02 -19.97
CA GLN A 150 -32.98 -0.14 -18.52
C GLN A 150 -34.22 0.23 -17.69
N PHE A 151 -35.03 1.18 -18.15
CA PHE A 151 -36.25 1.63 -17.47
C PHE A 151 -37.53 1.17 -18.17
N ALA A 152 -37.42 0.27 -19.14
CA ALA A 152 -38.57 -0.31 -19.82
C ALA A 152 -39.34 -1.24 -18.87
N GLU A 153 -40.67 -1.24 -18.99
CA GLU A 153 -41.52 -2.21 -18.34
C GLU A 153 -41.85 -3.32 -19.35
N LEU A 154 -41.64 -4.57 -18.96
CA LEU A 154 -42.05 -5.72 -19.76
C LEU A 154 -43.55 -5.93 -19.61
N ALA A 155 -44.23 -6.15 -20.74
CA ALA A 155 -45.64 -6.48 -20.79
C ALA A 155 -45.81 -7.86 -21.41
N ASP A 156 -46.70 -8.66 -20.83
CA ASP A 156 -47.00 -9.99 -21.35
C ASP A 156 -47.59 -9.88 -22.76
N HIS A 157 -47.09 -10.71 -23.67
CA HIS A 157 -47.53 -10.78 -25.05
C HIS A 157 -47.82 -12.24 -25.43
N ASP A 158 -48.98 -12.46 -26.07
CA ASP A 158 -49.38 -13.75 -26.62
C ASP A 158 -48.93 -13.84 -28.08
N GLY A 159 -47.90 -14.65 -28.36
CA GLY A 159 -47.43 -14.87 -29.72
C GLY A 159 -46.15 -15.69 -29.80
N GLU A 160 -45.63 -15.82 -31.01
CA GLU A 160 -44.31 -16.39 -31.28
C GLU A 160 -43.23 -15.42 -30.79
N LEU A 161 -42.20 -15.94 -30.14
CA LEU A 161 -41.05 -15.14 -29.69
C LEU A 161 -40.22 -14.62 -30.87
N SER A 162 -39.78 -13.37 -30.79
CA SER A 162 -38.96 -12.68 -31.77
C SER A 162 -37.75 -11.99 -31.14
N GLU A 163 -36.80 -11.51 -31.95
CA GLU A 163 -35.63 -10.76 -31.45
C GLU A 163 -36.07 -9.51 -30.66
N GLY A 164 -35.49 -9.33 -29.47
CA GLY A 164 -35.84 -8.25 -28.54
C GLY A 164 -36.98 -8.59 -27.56
N ASP A 165 -37.62 -9.75 -27.69
CA ASP A 165 -38.56 -10.24 -26.68
C ASP A 165 -37.83 -10.85 -25.48
N PHE A 166 -38.52 -10.86 -24.34
CA PHE A 166 -38.05 -11.52 -23.12
C PHE A 166 -38.85 -12.80 -22.86
N ALA A 167 -38.15 -13.90 -22.62
CA ALA A 167 -38.73 -15.17 -22.26
C ALA A 167 -38.28 -15.60 -20.86
N LEU A 168 -39.20 -16.15 -20.07
CA LEU A 168 -38.88 -16.82 -18.81
C LEU A 168 -38.68 -18.31 -19.12
N ILE A 169 -37.45 -18.80 -19.00
CA ILE A 169 -37.06 -20.14 -19.44
C ILE A 169 -36.46 -20.97 -18.30
N ASP A 170 -36.72 -22.28 -18.36
CA ASP A 170 -36.08 -23.30 -17.54
C ASP A 170 -35.13 -24.12 -18.43
N ILE A 171 -33.87 -24.23 -18.02
CA ILE A 171 -32.82 -24.94 -18.76
C ILE A 171 -32.29 -26.07 -17.89
N SER A 172 -32.28 -27.30 -18.42
CA SER A 172 -31.63 -28.46 -17.80
C SER A 172 -30.54 -29.02 -18.70
N ALA A 173 -29.38 -29.34 -18.11
CA ALA A 173 -28.30 -30.01 -18.81
C ALA A 173 -28.20 -31.47 -18.36
N GLU A 174 -28.03 -32.39 -19.31
CA GLU A 174 -27.82 -33.82 -19.07
C GLU A 174 -26.45 -34.25 -19.58
N LEU A 175 -25.74 -35.06 -18.79
CA LEU A 175 -24.50 -35.73 -19.19
C LEU A 175 -24.68 -37.24 -18.99
N ASP A 176 -24.52 -38.01 -20.06
CA ASP A 176 -24.69 -39.48 -20.07
C ASP A 176 -26.05 -39.97 -19.49
N GLY A 177 -27.09 -39.14 -19.62
CA GLY A 177 -28.45 -39.43 -19.13
C GLY A 177 -28.69 -39.10 -17.65
N GLU A 178 -27.72 -38.49 -16.97
CA GLU A 178 -27.89 -37.92 -15.63
C GLU A 178 -27.96 -36.39 -15.71
N VAL A 179 -28.99 -35.80 -15.08
CA VAL A 179 -29.15 -34.34 -15.00
C VAL A 179 -28.04 -33.77 -14.11
N VAL A 180 -27.35 -32.76 -14.63
CA VAL A 180 -26.30 -32.03 -13.91
C VAL A 180 -26.94 -30.79 -13.28
N ASP A 181 -27.34 -30.89 -12.02
CA ASP A 181 -28.03 -29.80 -11.30
C ASP A 181 -27.25 -28.47 -11.30
N THR A 182 -25.93 -28.52 -11.37
CA THR A 182 -25.07 -27.32 -11.39
C THR A 182 -25.00 -26.63 -12.75
N ALA A 183 -25.54 -27.25 -13.80
CA ALA A 183 -25.46 -26.78 -15.19
C ALA A 183 -26.84 -26.41 -15.77
N GLY A 184 -27.87 -26.30 -14.92
CA GLY A 184 -29.19 -25.79 -15.28
C GLY A 184 -29.50 -24.42 -14.69
N ALA A 185 -30.55 -23.78 -15.20
CA ALA A 185 -31.11 -22.53 -14.69
C ALA A 185 -32.64 -22.67 -14.61
N LYS A 186 -33.25 -22.05 -13.59
CA LYS A 186 -34.71 -21.98 -13.45
C LYS A 186 -35.15 -20.54 -13.36
N ASP A 187 -36.34 -20.24 -13.88
CA ASP A 187 -36.92 -18.89 -13.92
C ASP A 187 -35.92 -17.87 -14.52
N LEU A 188 -35.16 -18.28 -15.54
CA LEU A 188 -34.18 -17.42 -16.18
C LEU A 188 -34.92 -16.46 -17.13
N MET A 189 -34.89 -15.17 -16.83
CA MET A 189 -35.38 -14.15 -17.74
C MET A 189 -34.30 -13.87 -18.79
N TYR A 190 -34.58 -14.21 -20.05
CA TYR A 190 -33.64 -14.14 -21.15
C TYR A 190 -34.16 -13.25 -22.28
N GLU A 191 -33.32 -12.33 -22.76
CA GLU A 191 -33.61 -11.46 -23.91
C GLU A 191 -33.09 -12.10 -25.19
N LEU A 192 -34.00 -12.36 -26.14
CA LEU A 192 -33.68 -12.98 -27.42
C LEU A 192 -32.84 -12.05 -28.29
N GLY A 193 -31.78 -12.59 -28.90
CA GLY A 193 -30.88 -11.86 -29.80
C GLY A 193 -29.65 -11.27 -29.10
N THR A 194 -29.54 -11.40 -27.77
CA THR A 194 -28.34 -10.97 -27.04
C THR A 194 -27.19 -11.95 -27.15
N ASN A 195 -27.45 -13.21 -27.56
CA ASN A 195 -26.50 -14.32 -27.59
C ASN A 195 -25.64 -14.43 -26.31
N SER A 196 -26.23 -14.03 -25.18
CA SER A 196 -25.50 -13.73 -23.94
C SER A 196 -25.32 -14.95 -23.02
N PHE A 197 -26.07 -16.04 -23.29
CA PHE A 197 -26.09 -17.22 -22.44
C PHE A 197 -25.40 -18.44 -23.07
N ILE A 198 -26.00 -19.06 -24.09
CA ILE A 198 -25.45 -20.23 -24.79
C ILE A 198 -25.56 -20.01 -26.30
N PRO A 199 -24.49 -20.24 -27.08
CA PRO A 199 -24.55 -20.16 -28.54
C PRO A 199 -25.64 -21.06 -29.12
N GLY A 200 -26.50 -20.49 -29.97
CA GLY A 200 -27.60 -21.21 -30.63
C GLY A 200 -28.91 -21.26 -29.83
N LEU A 201 -28.94 -20.72 -28.60
CA LEU A 201 -30.19 -20.62 -27.83
C LEU A 201 -31.21 -19.71 -28.53
N ASP A 202 -30.77 -18.58 -29.08
CA ASP A 202 -31.63 -17.62 -29.79
C ASP A 202 -32.36 -18.29 -30.96
N GLU A 203 -31.65 -19.12 -31.75
CA GLU A 203 -32.21 -19.81 -32.91
C GLU A 203 -33.30 -20.83 -32.53
N ILE A 204 -33.23 -21.39 -31.33
CA ILE A 204 -34.21 -22.35 -30.81
C ILE A 204 -35.44 -21.62 -30.27
N LEU A 205 -35.24 -20.47 -29.63
CA LEU A 205 -36.32 -19.71 -29.00
C LEU A 205 -37.10 -18.86 -30.00
N VAL A 206 -36.49 -18.42 -31.11
CA VAL A 206 -37.22 -17.69 -32.16
C VAL A 206 -38.33 -18.57 -32.73
N GLY A 207 -39.57 -18.06 -32.70
CA GLY A 207 -40.75 -18.79 -33.15
C GLY A 207 -41.37 -19.72 -32.09
N ALA A 208 -40.74 -19.90 -30.92
CA ALA A 208 -41.30 -20.70 -29.84
C ALA A 208 -42.46 -19.96 -29.15
N THR A 209 -43.37 -20.73 -28.56
CA THR A 209 -44.54 -20.24 -27.83
C THR A 209 -44.50 -20.69 -26.37
N VAL A 210 -45.31 -20.04 -25.53
CA VAL A 210 -45.40 -20.38 -24.11
C VAL A 210 -45.84 -21.85 -23.95
N GLY A 211 -45.00 -22.64 -23.26
CA GLY A 211 -45.25 -24.05 -22.98
C GLY A 211 -44.49 -25.02 -23.88
N ASP A 212 -43.76 -24.54 -24.88
CA ASP A 212 -42.81 -25.35 -25.66
C ASP A 212 -41.60 -25.75 -24.79
N THR A 213 -41.01 -26.92 -25.05
CA THR A 213 -39.89 -27.52 -24.29
C THR A 213 -38.83 -28.07 -25.23
#